data_AF-A0A4R3F550-F1
#
_entry.id   AF-A0A4R3F550-F1
#
_cell.length_a   1.000
_cell.length_b   1.000
_cell.length_c   1.000
_cell.angle_alpha   90.00
_cell.angle_beta   90.00
_cell.angle_gamma   90.00
#
_symmetry.space_group_name_H-M   'P 1'
#
loop_
_entity.id
_entity.type
_entity.pdbx_description
1 polymer ?
#
loop_
_entity_poly.entity_id
_entity_poly.type
_entity_poly.pdbx_seq_one_letter_code
_entity_poly.pdbx_strand_id
1 'polypeptide(L)'
;MRHSETIAAERASTGTRQRKTAIIHTRFSASEALAVDLAAKQAGMTVSAFLRSLALEGAGVEPFLNDDDRLIFDLLFQELRNVRLDLNAVTRMAHRDEAKESEALRLLTELRPVVAAIGIEVKRLAGNGRGNRRRML
;
A
#
# COMPACT_ATOMS: atom_id res chain seq x y z
N MET A 1 -25.29 -16.26 19.46
CA MET A 1 -24.30 -15.35 20.08
C MET A 1 -22.83 -15.63 19.72
N ARG A 2 -22.46 -16.77 19.10
CA ARG A 2 -21.05 -17.07 18.76
C ARG A 2 -20.49 -16.46 17.47
N HIS A 3 -21.32 -15.79 16.65
CA HIS A 3 -20.86 -15.16 15.41
C HIS A 3 -20.38 -13.71 15.57
N SER A 4 -20.68 -13.07 16.71
CA SER A 4 -20.27 -11.69 16.99
C SER A 4 -18.85 -11.58 17.55
N GLU A 5 -18.29 -12.65 18.10
CA GLU A 5 -16.92 -12.69 18.64
C GLU A 5 -15.86 -12.91 17.56
N THR A 6 -16.21 -13.58 16.46
CA THR A 6 -15.28 -13.85 15.34
C THR A 6 -14.91 -12.56 14.60
N ILE A 7 -15.83 -11.58 14.50
CA ILE A 7 -15.59 -10.31 13.82
C ILE A 7 -14.76 -9.33 14.69
N ALA A 8 -14.78 -9.50 16.01
CA ALA A 8 -13.99 -8.68 16.93
C ALA A 8 -12.50 -9.07 16.96
N ALA A 9 -12.18 -10.35 16.76
CA ALA A 9 -10.81 -10.85 16.72
C ALA A 9 -10.04 -10.39 15.47
N GLU A 10 -10.73 -10.21 14.34
CA GLU A 10 -10.12 -9.77 13.07
C GLU A 10 -9.76 -8.28 13.08
N ARG A 11 -10.41 -7.48 13.93
CA ARG A 11 -10.12 -6.05 14.13
C ARG A 11 -8.97 -5.76 15.10
N ALA A 12 -8.44 -6.79 15.76
CA ALA A 12 -7.42 -6.66 16.81
C ALA A 12 -5.98 -6.95 16.36
N SER A 13 -5.70 -7.26 15.08
CA SER A 13 -4.33 -7.54 14.60
C SER A 13 -3.54 -6.30 14.17
N THR A 14 -4.04 -5.10 14.47
CA THR A 14 -3.32 -3.86 14.24
C THR A 14 -2.17 -3.72 15.24
N GLY A 15 -0.96 -4.18 14.88
CA GLY A 15 0.25 -3.45 15.27
C GLY A 15 1.44 -4.19 15.87
N THR A 16 1.42 -5.50 16.11
CA THR A 16 2.66 -6.18 16.54
C THR A 16 3.38 -6.77 15.34
N ARG A 17 4.32 -6.00 14.79
CA ARG A 17 5.19 -6.47 13.69
C ARG A 17 5.89 -7.74 14.12
N GLN A 18 5.50 -8.89 13.56
CA GLN A 18 6.14 -10.18 13.86
C GLN A 18 7.65 -10.06 13.71
N ARG A 19 8.37 -10.50 14.74
CA ARG A 19 9.84 -10.50 14.73
C ARG A 19 10.30 -11.43 13.62
N LYS A 20 11.14 -10.94 12.71
CA LYS A 20 11.80 -11.75 11.68
C LYS A 20 12.76 -12.72 12.39
N THR A 21 12.50 -14.02 12.33
CA THR A 21 13.30 -15.06 13.01
C THR A 21 14.06 -15.98 12.06
N ALA A 22 13.62 -16.11 10.81
CA ALA A 22 14.28 -16.93 9.80
C ALA A 22 15.47 -16.19 9.17
N ILE A 23 16.58 -16.90 8.97
CA ILE A 23 17.79 -16.41 8.30
C ILE A 23 18.01 -17.26 7.04
N ILE A 24 18.28 -16.62 5.91
CA ILE A 24 18.64 -17.27 4.64
C ILE A 24 20.10 -16.91 4.34
N HIS A 25 20.91 -17.93 4.05
CA HIS A 25 22.31 -17.75 3.65
C HIS A 25 22.45 -17.94 2.14
N THR A 26 23.06 -16.95 1.48
CA THR A 26 23.41 -17.00 0.06
C THR A 26 24.88 -16.61 -0.09
N ARG A 27 25.60 -17.31 -0.97
CA ARG A 27 27.00 -17.00 -1.28
C ARG A 27 27.08 -16.11 -2.51
N PHE A 28 27.99 -15.14 -2.45
CA PHE A 28 28.33 -14.25 -3.54
C PHE A 28 29.84 -14.24 -3.71
N SER A 29 30.30 -14.20 -4.95
CA SER A 29 31.65 -13.76 -5.29
C SER A 29 31.81 -12.26 -4.99
N ALA A 30 33.06 -11.78 -5.01
CA ALA A 30 33.36 -10.38 -4.72
C ALA A 30 32.69 -9.41 -5.71
N SER A 31 32.66 -9.77 -7.00
CA SER A 31 32.02 -8.96 -8.05
C SER A 31 30.49 -8.93 -7.88
N GLU A 32 29.87 -10.07 -7.56
CA GLU A 32 28.43 -10.12 -7.31
C GLU A 32 28.04 -9.32 -6.06
N ALA A 33 28.81 -9.42 -4.98
CA ALA A 33 28.56 -8.65 -3.77
C ALA A 33 28.64 -7.14 -4.01
N LEU A 34 29.59 -6.69 -4.83
CA LEU A 34 29.73 -5.28 -5.21
C LEU A 34 28.58 -4.82 -6.10
N ALA A 35 28.13 -5.64 -7.05
CA ALA A 35 26.97 -5.34 -7.88
C ALA A 35 25.69 -5.21 -7.03
N VAL A 36 25.49 -6.10 -6.04
CA VAL A 36 24.37 -6.04 -5.11
C VAL A 36 24.42 -4.79 -4.23
N ASP A 37 25.59 -4.40 -3.73
CA ASP A 37 25.76 -3.19 -2.92
C ASP A 37 25.41 -1.91 -3.72
N LEU A 38 25.88 -1.82 -4.97
CA LEU A 38 25.55 -0.70 -5.85
C LEU A 38 24.06 -0.63 -6.15
N ALA A 39 23.42 -1.76 -6.48
CA ALA A 39 21.98 -1.81 -6.75
C ALA A 39 21.15 -1.43 -5.52
N ALA A 40 21.54 -1.92 -4.32
CA ALA A 40 20.88 -1.56 -3.07
C ALA A 40 20.97 -0.05 -2.79
N LYS A 41 22.15 0.57 -3.02
CA LYS A 41 22.34 2.02 -2.88
C LYS A 41 21.49 2.82 -3.85
N GLN A 42 21.44 2.41 -5.12
CA GLN A 42 20.58 3.05 -6.14
C GLN A 42 19.10 3.00 -5.74
N ALA A 43 18.67 1.92 -5.08
CA ALA A 43 17.33 1.77 -4.55
C ALA A 43 17.08 2.45 -3.18
N GLY A 44 18.09 3.15 -2.61
CA GLY A 44 17.96 3.79 -1.29
C GLY A 44 17.81 2.80 -0.12
N MET A 45 18.36 1.59 -0.26
CA MET A 45 18.18 0.47 0.67
C MET A 45 19.50 -0.05 1.24
N THR A 46 19.44 -0.70 2.41
CA THR A 46 20.52 -1.60 2.84
C THR A 46 20.51 -2.88 2.00
N VAL A 47 21.66 -3.53 1.83
CA VAL A 47 21.77 -4.81 1.09
C VAL A 47 20.77 -5.86 1.61
N SER A 48 20.62 -5.98 2.93
CA SER A 48 19.66 -6.93 3.54
C SER A 48 18.20 -6.57 3.28
N ALA A 49 17.87 -5.29 3.16
CA ALA A 49 16.53 -4.83 2.79
C ALA A 49 16.24 -5.12 1.32
N PHE A 50 17.21 -4.82 0.46
CA PHE A 50 17.16 -5.02 -0.98
C PHE A 50 16.98 -6.51 -1.33
N LEU A 51 17.86 -7.38 -0.82
CA LEU A 51 17.77 -8.82 -1.06
C LEU A 51 16.47 -9.43 -0.54
N ARG A 52 15.98 -8.97 0.63
CA ARG A 52 14.68 -9.41 1.14
C ARG A 52 13.54 -8.96 0.23
N SER A 53 13.60 -7.73 -0.28
CA SER A 53 12.59 -7.20 -1.20
C SER A 53 12.52 -8.04 -2.47
N LEU A 54 13.68 -8.32 -3.08
CA LEU A 54 13.76 -9.17 -4.27
C LEU A 54 13.30 -10.61 -4.00
N ALA A 55 13.65 -11.19 -2.84
CA ALA A 55 13.22 -12.54 -2.49
C ALA A 55 11.69 -12.63 -2.32
N LEU A 56 11.05 -11.57 -1.79
CA LEU A 56 9.59 -11.52 -1.67
C LEU A 56 8.91 -11.24 -3.00
N GLU A 57 9.50 -10.41 -3.85
CA GLU A 57 9.02 -10.15 -5.21
C GLU A 57 9.09 -11.43 -6.06
N GLY A 58 10.26 -12.09 -6.09
CA GLY A 58 10.44 -13.35 -6.81
C GLY A 58 9.56 -14.49 -6.30
N ALA A 59 9.09 -14.41 -5.06
CA ALA A 59 8.10 -15.32 -4.48
C ALA A 59 6.63 -14.89 -4.73
N GLY A 60 6.38 -13.75 -5.39
CA GLY A 60 5.05 -13.20 -5.63
C GLY A 60 4.35 -12.63 -4.40
N VAL A 61 5.08 -12.36 -3.31
CA VAL A 61 4.52 -11.92 -2.01
C VAL A 61 4.40 -10.41 -1.92
N GLU A 62 5.42 -9.67 -2.37
CA GLU A 62 5.46 -8.20 -2.24
C GLU A 62 6.17 -7.58 -3.46
N PRO A 63 5.58 -6.58 -4.15
CA PRO A 63 6.25 -5.94 -5.29
C PRO A 63 7.47 -5.14 -4.84
N PHE A 64 8.53 -5.14 -5.65
CA PHE A 64 9.69 -4.28 -5.45
C PHE A 64 9.36 -2.86 -5.92
N LEU A 65 9.29 -1.93 -4.97
CA LEU A 65 9.02 -0.52 -5.22
C LEU A 65 10.15 0.33 -4.64
N ASN A 66 10.78 1.13 -5.48
CA ASN A 66 11.79 2.10 -5.07
C ASN A 66 11.16 3.33 -4.40
N ASP A 67 11.97 4.31 -4.04
CA ASP A 67 11.50 5.49 -3.32
C ASP A 67 10.62 6.41 -4.18
N ASP A 68 10.94 6.55 -5.47
CA ASP A 68 10.16 7.33 -6.43
C ASP A 68 8.79 6.71 -6.69
N ASP A 69 8.73 5.38 -6.85
CA ASP A 69 7.48 4.64 -7.01
C ASP A 69 6.53 4.91 -5.82
N ARG A 70 7.09 4.94 -4.60
CA ARG A 70 6.31 5.20 -3.38
C ARG A 70 5.83 6.65 -3.31
N LEU A 71 6.62 7.60 -3.78
CA LEU A 71 6.20 9.00 -3.88
C LEU A 71 5.06 9.15 -4.89
N ILE A 72 5.15 8.48 -6.03
CA ILE A 72 4.08 8.43 -7.03
C ILE A 72 2.81 7.82 -6.43
N PHE A 73 2.91 6.71 -5.70
CA PHE A 73 1.74 6.11 -5.05
C PHE A 73 1.16 7.01 -3.95
N ASP A 74 1.98 7.69 -3.15
CA ASP A 74 1.47 8.65 -2.18
C ASP A 74 0.71 9.80 -2.86
N LEU A 75 1.24 10.33 -3.97
CA LEU A 75 0.57 11.36 -4.76
C LEU A 75 -0.77 10.85 -5.31
N LEU A 76 -0.77 9.69 -5.97
CA LEU A 76 -1.97 9.06 -6.51
C LEU A 76 -3.01 8.80 -5.42
N PHE A 77 -2.58 8.42 -4.21
CA PHE A 77 -3.48 8.24 -3.08
C PHE A 77 -4.15 9.55 -2.64
N GLN A 78 -3.41 10.67 -2.60
CA GLN A 78 -4.00 11.97 -2.29
C GLN A 78 -5.01 12.41 -3.35
N GLU A 79 -4.69 12.21 -4.63
CA GLU A 79 -5.61 12.55 -5.72
C GLU A 79 -6.90 11.71 -5.67
N LEU A 80 -6.79 10.40 -5.45
CA LEU A 80 -7.96 9.54 -5.29
C LEU A 80 -8.81 9.91 -4.07
N ARG A 81 -8.16 10.38 -2.99
CA ARG A 81 -8.86 10.90 -1.82
C ARG A 81 -9.65 12.16 -2.15
N ASN A 82 -9.09 13.08 -2.93
CA ASN A 82 -9.75 14.30 -3.37
C ASN A 82 -10.96 13.98 -4.26
N VAL A 83 -10.78 13.13 -5.27
CA VAL A 83 -11.88 12.64 -6.13
C VAL A 83 -13.01 12.06 -5.27
N ARG A 84 -12.70 11.23 -4.28
CA ARG A 84 -13.73 10.68 -3.37
C ARG A 84 -14.45 11.77 -2.56
N LEU A 85 -13.76 12.80 -2.10
CA LEU A 85 -14.37 13.91 -1.35
C LEU A 85 -15.34 14.70 -2.25
N ASP A 86 -14.95 14.96 -3.49
CA ASP A 86 -15.77 15.66 -4.48
C ASP A 86 -17.03 14.85 -4.83
N LEU A 87 -16.88 13.54 -5.09
CA LEU A 87 -18.03 12.65 -5.34
C LEU A 87 -19.01 12.62 -4.15
N ASN A 88 -18.49 12.67 -2.92
CA ASN A 88 -19.31 12.77 -1.71
C ASN A 88 -20.02 14.12 -1.55
N ALA A 89 -19.40 15.22 -2.02
CA ALA A 89 -20.03 16.53 -2.03
C ALA A 89 -21.16 16.57 -3.08
N VAL A 90 -20.90 16.10 -4.30
CA VAL A 90 -21.90 16.05 -5.38
C VAL A 90 -23.09 15.18 -4.99
N THR A 91 -22.87 14.02 -4.37
CA THR A 91 -23.98 13.18 -3.89
C THR A 91 -24.85 13.89 -2.84
N ARG A 92 -24.24 14.65 -1.92
CA ARG A 92 -24.97 15.41 -0.90
C ARG A 92 -25.75 16.60 -1.48
N MET A 93 -25.22 17.24 -2.51
CA MET A 93 -25.88 18.35 -3.19
C MET A 93 -27.02 17.86 -4.09
N ALA A 94 -26.82 16.72 -4.74
CA ALA A 94 -27.81 16.08 -5.57
C ALA A 94 -29.09 15.81 -4.76
N HIS A 95 -29.01 15.26 -3.55
CA HIS A 95 -30.14 15.01 -2.60
C HIS A 95 -31.03 16.22 -2.25
N ARG A 96 -30.87 17.36 -2.92
CA ARG A 96 -31.69 18.56 -2.80
C ARG A 96 -32.49 18.92 -4.06
N ASP A 97 -32.39 18.19 -5.19
CA ASP A 97 -33.02 18.59 -6.47
C ASP A 97 -33.49 17.39 -7.34
N GLU A 98 -34.78 17.03 -7.22
CA GLU A 98 -35.34 15.68 -7.44
C GLU A 98 -35.40 15.13 -8.89
N ALA A 99 -35.15 15.92 -9.95
CA ALA A 99 -35.60 15.54 -11.32
C ALA A 99 -34.52 15.08 -12.33
N LYS A 100 -33.23 15.42 -12.14
CA LYS A 100 -32.09 14.95 -12.98
C LYS A 100 -31.06 14.14 -12.18
N GLU A 101 -31.48 13.76 -10.98
CA GLU A 101 -30.66 13.35 -9.85
C GLU A 101 -30.32 11.86 -9.88
N SER A 102 -31.25 11.01 -10.31
CA SER A 102 -31.23 9.57 -10.03
C SER A 102 -30.12 8.81 -10.76
N GLU A 103 -29.89 9.08 -12.06
CA GLU A 103 -28.85 8.41 -12.84
C GLU A 103 -27.45 8.88 -12.44
N ALA A 104 -27.26 10.18 -12.28
CA ALA A 104 -26.02 10.75 -11.77
C ALA A 104 -25.69 10.23 -10.37
N LEU A 105 -26.66 10.20 -9.46
CA LEU A 105 -26.49 9.63 -8.12
C LEU A 105 -26.19 8.14 -8.12
N ARG A 106 -26.82 7.37 -9.00
CA ARG A 106 -26.53 5.95 -9.15
C ARG A 106 -25.08 5.74 -9.55
N LEU A 107 -24.63 6.44 -10.60
CA LEU A 107 -23.24 6.39 -11.08
C LEU A 107 -22.24 6.82 -10.00
N LEU A 108 -22.53 7.89 -9.25
CA LEU A 108 -21.69 8.36 -8.14
C LEU A 108 -21.63 7.36 -6.97
N THR A 109 -22.73 6.67 -6.71
CA THR A 109 -22.81 5.63 -5.67
C THR A 109 -22.02 4.39 -6.05
N GLU A 110 -22.02 4.02 -7.33
CA GLU A 110 -21.23 2.91 -7.86
C GLU A 110 -19.72 3.25 -7.95
N LEU A 111 -19.35 4.49 -8.27
CA LEU A 111 -17.95 4.90 -8.46
C LEU A 111 -17.18 5.07 -7.13
N ARG A 112 -17.84 5.53 -6.06
CA ARG A 112 -17.22 5.74 -4.74
C ARG A 112 -16.50 4.51 -4.16
N PRO A 113 -17.10 3.30 -4.11
CA PRO A 113 -16.41 2.12 -3.59
C PRO A 113 -15.21 1.72 -4.46
N VAL A 114 -15.28 1.91 -5.78
CA VAL A 114 -14.16 1.62 -6.70
C VAL A 114 -12.98 2.55 -6.41
N VAL A 115 -13.22 3.87 -6.33
CA VAL A 115 -12.17 4.84 -6.00
C VAL A 115 -11.57 4.59 -4.61
N ALA A 116 -12.40 4.21 -3.63
CA ALA A 116 -11.94 3.86 -2.30
C ALA A 116 -11.06 2.58 -2.30
N ALA A 117 -11.45 1.55 -3.04
CA ALA A 117 -10.69 0.31 -3.17
C ALA A 117 -9.32 0.56 -3.83
N ILE A 118 -9.28 1.34 -4.91
CA ILE A 118 -8.02 1.74 -5.56
C ILE A 118 -7.14 2.53 -4.58
N GLY A 119 -7.71 3.49 -3.84
CA GLY A 119 -6.96 4.25 -2.84
C GLY A 119 -6.36 3.37 -1.73
N ILE A 120 -7.09 2.34 -1.28
CA ILE A 120 -6.56 1.37 -0.31
C ILE A 120 -5.37 0.62 -0.89
N GLU A 121 -5.46 0.16 -2.13
CA GLU A 121 -4.40 -0.61 -2.77
C GLU A 121 -3.15 0.23 -3.04
N VAL A 122 -3.33 1.45 -3.54
CA VAL A 122 -2.24 2.42 -3.73
C VAL A 122 -1.54 2.73 -2.39
N LYS A 123 -2.31 2.90 -1.31
CA LYS A 123 -1.74 3.11 0.03
C LYS A 123 -1.00 1.88 0.55
N ARG A 124 -1.49 0.67 0.27
CA ARG A 124 -0.83 -0.59 0.62
C ARG A 124 0.55 -0.67 -0.05
N LEU A 125 0.60 -0.35 -1.34
CA LEU A 125 1.83 -0.30 -2.13
C LEU A 125 2.81 0.77 -1.60
N ALA A 126 2.32 1.95 -1.21
CA ALA A 126 3.16 3.00 -0.63
C ALA A 126 3.66 2.70 0.82
N GLY A 127 2.93 1.88 1.58
CA GLY A 127 3.15 1.66 3.01
C GLY A 127 4.16 0.55 3.35
N ASN A 128 4.18 -0.53 2.57
CA ASN A 128 4.96 -1.73 2.94
C ASN A 128 6.49 -1.52 2.83
N GLY A 129 6.91 -0.52 2.06
CA GLY A 129 8.31 -0.11 1.95
C GLY A 129 8.89 0.72 3.12
N ARG A 130 8.03 1.41 3.88
CA ARG A 130 8.46 2.34 4.95
C ARG A 130 8.88 1.66 6.24
N GLY A 131 8.60 0.36 6.36
CA GLY A 131 8.96 -0.42 7.53
C GLY A 131 10.47 -0.53 7.79
N ASN A 132 11.36 -0.11 6.89
CA ASN A 132 12.81 -0.24 7.08
C ASN A 132 13.55 1.05 7.48
N ARG A 133 12.93 2.23 7.44
CA ARG A 133 13.63 3.50 7.76
C ARG A 133 13.51 3.98 9.21
N ARG A 134 12.56 3.48 10.00
CA ARG A 134 12.32 3.94 11.39
C ARG A 134 13.19 3.28 12.47
N ARG A 135 14.40 2.83 12.13
CA ARG A 135 15.32 2.19 13.10
C ARG A 135 16.77 2.66 12.97
N MET A 136 16.98 3.86 12.45
CA MET A 136 18.27 4.55 12.43
C MET A 136 18.08 6.06 12.67
N LEU A 137 17.47 6.38 13.81
CA LEU A 137 17.71 7.60 14.58
C LEU A 137 17.66 7.21 16.06
#